data_AF-A0A822E8K5-F1
#
_entry.id   AF-A0A822E8K5-F1
#
_cell.length_a   1.000
_cell.length_b   1.000
_cell.length_c   1.000
_cell.angle_alpha   90.00
_cell.angle_beta   90.00
_cell.angle_gamma   90.00
#
_symmetry.space_group_name_H-M   'P 1'
#
loop_
_entity.id
_entity.type
_entity.pdbx_description
1 polymer ?
#
loop_
_entity_poly.entity_id
_entity_poly.type
_entity_poly.pdbx_seq_one_letter_code
_entity_poly.pdbx_strand_id
1 'polypeptide(L)'
;MFFGADVIHPTNVTRQHPSIAAVVGSCDSLCSTTAVRVCQQFPKEGKCSIETIIGMTDMVGELLDNYCQVNKILPNKIVFYRDGVDDGQFGKVIAHEIPAIVKAFNRIYGDQANHPKLTFIV
;
A
#
# COMPACT_ATOMS: atom_id res chain seq x y z
N MET A 1 8.04 10.99 -2.67
CA MET A 1 6.72 10.52 -3.16
C MET A 1 5.85 10.26 -1.95
N PHE A 2 4.55 10.57 -2.06
CA PHE A 2 3.57 10.33 -1.02
C PHE A 2 2.64 9.19 -1.43
N PHE A 3 2.33 8.33 -0.48
CA PHE A 3 1.33 7.28 -0.62
C PHE A 3 0.21 7.48 0.40
N GLY A 4 -0.99 7.05 0.03
CA GLY A 4 -2.13 6.89 0.92
C GLY A 4 -2.71 5.50 0.73
N ALA A 5 -3.19 4.88 1.80
CA ALA A 5 -3.83 3.58 1.71
C ALA A 5 -4.95 3.41 2.74
N ASP A 6 -6.01 2.73 2.32
CA ASP A 6 -7.19 2.45 3.12
C ASP A 6 -7.76 1.07 2.76
N VAL A 7 -8.48 0.48 3.71
CA VAL A 7 -9.27 -0.74 3.52
C VAL A 7 -10.68 -0.53 4.03
N ILE A 8 -11.64 -0.67 3.13
CA ILE A 8 -13.07 -0.65 3.50
C ILE A 8 -13.60 -2.08 3.61
N HIS A 9 -14.47 -2.27 4.61
CA HIS A 9 -15.13 -3.54 4.88
C HIS A 9 -16.64 -3.47 4.57
N PRO A 10 -17.24 -4.57 4.09
CA PRO A 10 -18.69 -4.66 3.93
C PRO A 10 -19.40 -4.60 5.28
N THR A 11 -20.45 -3.79 5.38
CA THR A 11 -21.26 -3.63 6.61
C THR A 11 -22.27 -4.76 6.84
N ASN A 12 -22.63 -5.51 5.78
CA ASN A 12 -23.62 -6.57 5.86
C ASN A 12 -22.97 -7.96 5.93
N VAL A 13 -23.04 -8.57 7.11
CA VAL A 13 -22.40 -9.84 7.49
C VAL A 13 -23.06 -11.08 6.84
N THR A 14 -24.20 -10.90 6.16
CA THR A 14 -25.02 -12.02 5.63
C THR A 14 -24.51 -12.60 4.32
N ARG A 15 -23.53 -11.97 3.68
CA ARG A 15 -22.86 -12.45 2.46
C ARG A 15 -21.35 -12.32 2.63
N GLN A 16 -20.60 -13.31 2.15
CA GLN A 16 -19.13 -13.22 2.04
C GLN A 16 -18.76 -12.17 0.98
N HIS A 17 -18.76 -10.90 1.36
CA HIS A 17 -18.28 -9.81 0.54
C HIS A 17 -16.78 -9.59 0.81
N PRO A 18 -15.98 -9.28 -0.23
CA PRO A 18 -14.57 -8.98 -0.03
C PRO A 18 -14.40 -7.63 0.67
N SER A 19 -13.31 -7.50 1.43
CA SER A 19 -12.79 -6.17 1.77
C SER A 19 -12.16 -5.55 0.52
N ILE A 20 -12.16 -4.23 0.41
CA ILE A 20 -11.55 -3.52 -0.73
C ILE A 20 -10.39 -2.69 -0.20
N ALA A 21 -9.17 -2.99 -0.65
CA ALA A 21 -8.00 -2.17 -0.38
C ALA A 21 -7.74 -1.21 -1.53
N ALA A 22 -7.33 0.02 -1.22
CA ALA A 22 -6.82 0.96 -2.19
C ALA A 22 -5.47 1.51 -1.73
N VAL A 23 -4.55 1.70 -2.68
CA VAL A 23 -3.29 2.41 -2.49
C VAL A 23 -3.20 3.48 -3.56
N VAL A 24 -2.98 4.73 -3.15
CA VAL A 24 -2.74 5.87 -4.04
C VAL A 24 -1.30 6.32 -3.91
N GLY A 25 -0.74 6.86 -4.99
CA GLY A 25 0.60 7.42 -5.03
C GLY A 25 0.65 8.73 -5.82
N SER A 26 1.32 9.76 -5.29
CA SER A 26 1.59 11.02 -6.00
C SER A 26 2.42 10.76 -7.25
N CYS A 27 2.01 11.25 -8.42
CA CYS A 27 2.73 11.01 -9.69
C CYS A 27 3.87 12.00 -9.96
N ASP A 28 3.92 13.14 -9.27
CA ASP A 28 4.91 14.21 -9.49
C ASP A 28 5.37 14.82 -8.15
N SER A 29 6.35 15.73 -8.20
CA SER A 29 6.89 16.41 -7.01
C SER A 29 5.94 17.42 -6.38
N LEU A 30 5.00 17.96 -7.16
CA LEU A 30 3.99 18.91 -6.69
C LEU A 30 2.78 18.22 -6.05
N CYS A 31 2.72 16.89 -6.13
CA CYS A 31 1.58 16.07 -5.70
C CYS A 31 0.27 16.49 -6.39
N SER A 32 0.36 17.02 -7.61
CA SER A 32 -0.79 17.59 -8.32
C SER A 32 -1.71 16.52 -8.90
N THR A 33 -1.13 15.34 -9.18
CA THR A 33 -1.82 14.18 -9.73
C THR A 33 -1.48 12.93 -8.93
N THR A 34 -2.42 11.98 -8.89
CA THR A 34 -2.25 10.70 -8.21
C THR A 34 -2.66 9.55 -9.11
N ALA A 35 -2.00 8.41 -8.94
CA ALA A 35 -2.42 7.14 -9.51
C ALA A 35 -2.95 6.25 -8.38
N VAL A 36 -3.89 5.37 -8.72
CA VAL A 36 -4.54 4.46 -7.76
C VAL A 36 -4.36 3.01 -8.20
N ARG A 37 -4.25 2.12 -7.22
CA ARG A 37 -4.42 0.68 -7.37
C ARG A 37 -5.43 0.19 -6.35
N VAL A 38 -6.29 -0.74 -6.77
CA VAL A 38 -7.39 -1.27 -5.95
C VAL A 38 -7.37 -2.79 -6.01
N CYS A 39 -7.58 -3.44 -4.88
CA CYS A 39 -7.59 -4.89 -4.76
C CYS A 39 -8.79 -5.37 -3.94
N GLN A 40 -9.49 -6.38 -4.45
CA GLN A 40 -10.48 -7.14 -3.68
C GLN A 40 -9.78 -8.19 -2.83
N GLN A 41 -10.14 -8.27 -1.55
CA GLN A 41 -9.51 -9.13 -0.56
C GLN A 41 -10.56 -10.04 0.07
N PHE A 42 -10.51 -11.33 -0.27
CA PHE A 42 -11.47 -12.31 0.24
C PHE A 42 -10.98 -12.87 1.59
N PRO A 43 -11.78 -12.72 2.68
CA PRO A 43 -11.47 -13.33 3.97
C PRO A 43 -11.31 -14.84 3.87
N LYS A 44 -10.40 -15.40 4.68
CA LYS A 44 -10.33 -16.85 4.90
C LYS A 44 -11.54 -17.32 5.72
N GLU A 45 -11.84 -18.61 5.65
CA GLU A 45 -12.90 -19.23 6.46
C GLU A 45 -12.82 -18.81 7.93
N GLY A 46 -13.97 -18.41 8.50
CA GLY A 46 -14.07 -17.94 9.88
C GLY A 46 -13.70 -16.46 10.12
N LYS A 47 -13.38 -15.68 9.07
CA LYS A 47 -13.18 -14.22 9.19
C LYS A 47 -14.18 -13.45 8.34
N CYS A 48 -14.63 -12.30 8.85
CA CYS A 48 -15.53 -11.39 8.14
C CYS A 48 -14.80 -10.32 7.32
N SER A 49 -13.56 -9.98 7.69
CA SER A 49 -12.78 -8.94 7.03
C SER A 49 -11.26 -9.18 7.11
N ILE A 50 -10.51 -8.44 6.29
CA ILE A 50 -9.04 -8.43 6.30
C ILE A 50 -8.57 -6.98 6.27
N GLU A 51 -8.08 -6.48 7.40
CA GLU A 51 -7.53 -5.11 7.48
C GLU A 51 -6.19 -4.97 6.74
N THR A 52 -5.41 -6.05 6.68
CA THR A 52 -4.09 -5.99 6.08
C THR A 52 -4.16 -6.02 4.56
N ILE A 53 -3.41 -5.14 3.89
CA ILE A 53 -3.40 -5.05 2.44
C ILE A 53 -2.54 -6.18 1.82
N ILE A 54 -3.19 -7.19 1.26
CA ILE A 54 -2.55 -8.38 0.66
C ILE A 54 -1.78 -8.01 -0.61
N GLY A 55 -2.34 -7.15 -1.46
CA GLY A 55 -1.77 -6.74 -2.76
C GLY A 55 -0.66 -5.68 -2.65
N MET A 56 -0.18 -5.34 -1.45
CA MET A 56 0.68 -4.18 -1.21
C MET A 56 1.95 -4.17 -2.10
N THR A 57 2.60 -5.32 -2.28
CA THR A 57 3.84 -5.44 -3.07
C THR A 57 3.63 -4.96 -4.51
N ASP A 58 2.58 -5.47 -5.17
CA ASP A 58 2.33 -5.15 -6.57
C ASP A 58 1.81 -3.74 -6.73
N MET A 59 0.87 -3.32 -5.86
CA MET A 59 0.31 -1.97 -5.91
C MET A 59 1.38 -0.88 -5.74
N VAL A 60 2.28 -1.04 -4.77
CA VAL A 60 3.39 -0.09 -4.57
C VAL A 60 4.37 -0.13 -5.74
N GLY A 61 4.72 -1.32 -6.22
CA GLY A 61 5.63 -1.45 -7.37
C GLY A 61 5.09 -0.77 -8.62
N GLU A 62 3.83 -0.99 -8.96
CA GLU A 62 3.19 -0.37 -10.13
C GLU A 62 3.04 1.15 -10.01
N LEU A 63 2.83 1.67 -8.79
CA LEU A 63 2.79 3.11 -8.54
C LEU A 63 4.18 3.75 -8.65
N LEU A 64 5.24 3.05 -8.22
CA LEU A 64 6.63 3.48 -8.42
C LEU A 64 7.02 3.47 -9.90
N ASP A 65 6.60 2.45 -10.64
CA ASP A 65 6.80 2.39 -12.10
C ASP A 65 6.12 3.58 -12.78
N ASN A 66 4.87 3.89 -12.42
CA ASN A 66 4.16 5.07 -12.90
C ASN A 66 4.94 6.37 -12.59
N TYR A 67 5.44 6.51 -11.35
CA TYR A 67 6.24 7.68 -10.97
C TYR A 67 7.51 7.80 -11.83
N CYS A 68 8.23 6.70 -12.05
CA CYS A 68 9.44 6.68 -12.86
C CYS A 68 9.15 7.00 -14.33
N GLN A 69 8.04 6.50 -14.88
CA GLN A 69 7.64 6.80 -16.25
C GLN A 69 7.40 8.30 -16.47
N VAL A 70 6.80 8.99 -15.50
CA VAL A 70 6.52 10.43 -15.54
C VAL A 70 7.78 11.27 -15.29
N ASN A 71 8.53 10.97 -14.24
CA ASN A 71 9.62 11.83 -13.77
C ASN A 71 11.01 11.43 -14.29
N LYS A 72 11.13 10.26 -14.92
CA LYS A 72 12.38 9.61 -15.35
C LYS A 72 13.37 9.33 -14.22
N ILE A 73 12.92 9.47 -12.98
CA ILE A 73 13.67 9.16 -11.76
C ILE A 73 12.76 8.40 -10.80
N LEU A 74 13.35 7.57 -9.95
CA LEU A 74 12.67 6.98 -8.81
C LEU A 74 12.75 7.91 -7.59
N PRO A 75 11.73 7.92 -6.71
CA PRO A 75 11.76 8.72 -5.50
C PRO A 75 12.78 8.13 -4.49
N ASN A 76 13.55 8.98 -3.82
CA ASN A 76 14.50 8.55 -2.77
C ASN A 76 13.94 8.62 -1.34
N LYS A 77 12.75 9.22 -1.17
CA LYS A 77 12.03 9.35 0.09
C LYS A 77 10.55 9.10 -0.14
N ILE A 78 9.97 8.30 0.74
CA ILE A 78 8.58 7.90 0.71
C ILE A 78 7.94 8.18 2.07
N VAL A 79 6.79 8.86 2.04
CA VAL A 79 5.89 9.00 3.19
C VAL A 79 4.62 8.23 2.87
N PHE A 80 4.25 7.29 3.72
CA PHE A 80 3.10 6.40 3.53
C PHE A 80 2.09 6.65 4.64
N TYR A 81 0.92 7.14 4.28
CA TYR A 81 -0.22 7.32 5.19
C TYR A 81 -1.16 6.11 5.08
N ARG A 82 -1.42 5.42 6.19
CA ARG A 82 -2.27 4.23 6.26
C ARG A 82 -3.45 4.53 7.19
N ASP A 83 -4.65 4.70 6.63
CA ASP A 83 -5.88 5.04 7.37
C ASP A 83 -6.53 3.82 8.03
N GLY A 84 -7.45 4.00 8.98
CA GLY A 84 -8.39 2.94 9.40
C GLY A 84 -7.80 1.76 10.20
N VAL A 85 -6.57 1.85 10.70
CA VAL A 85 -5.96 0.78 11.50
C VAL A 85 -6.18 1.03 12.99
N ASP A 86 -6.95 0.14 13.62
CA ASP A 86 -7.14 0.16 15.07
C ASP A 86 -5.83 -0.19 15.83
N ASP A 87 -5.67 0.35 17.05
CA ASP A 87 -4.51 0.12 17.92
C ASP A 87 -4.18 -1.37 18.11
N GLY A 88 -5.21 -2.22 18.25
CA GLY A 88 -5.05 -3.66 18.43
C GLY A 88 -4.56 -4.41 17.17
N GLN A 89 -4.58 -3.77 16.01
CA GLN A 89 -4.21 -4.33 14.71
C GLN A 89 -2.88 -3.76 14.18
N PHE A 90 -2.42 -2.65 14.74
CA PHE A 90 -1.20 -1.94 14.34
C PHE A 90 0.01 -2.86 14.17
N GLY A 91 0.30 -3.70 15.17
CA GLY A 91 1.44 -4.62 15.11
C GLY A 91 1.36 -5.62 13.96
N LYS A 92 0.15 -6.09 13.63
CA LYS A 92 -0.08 -7.02 12.52
C LYS A 92 0.04 -6.33 11.16
N VAL A 93 -0.46 -5.11 11.04
CA VAL A 93 -0.34 -4.29 9.82
C VAL A 93 1.12 -4.05 9.50
N ILE A 94 1.90 -3.55 10.47
CA ILE A 94 3.33 -3.30 10.29
C ILE A 94 4.09 -4.58 9.90
N ALA A 95 3.83 -5.68 10.60
CA ALA A 95 4.51 -6.95 10.37
C ALA A 95 4.25 -7.54 8.98
N HIS A 96 3.19 -7.13 8.28
CA HIS A 96 2.85 -7.65 6.97
C HIS A 96 3.08 -6.63 5.84
N GLU A 97 2.68 -5.37 6.03
CA GLU A 97 2.69 -4.36 4.97
C GLU A 97 4.07 -3.78 4.73
N ILE A 98 4.86 -3.50 5.78
CA ILE A 98 6.23 -2.98 5.60
C ILE A 98 7.10 -3.99 4.84
N PRO A 99 7.12 -5.29 5.18
CA PRO A 99 7.86 -6.27 4.37
C PRO A 99 7.36 -6.37 2.93
N ALA A 100 6.06 -6.17 2.67
CA ALA A 100 5.51 -6.15 1.32
C ALA A 100 5.98 -4.91 0.52
N ILE A 101 6.03 -3.73 1.16
CA ILE A 101 6.61 -2.53 0.58
C ILE A 101 8.11 -2.74 0.27
N VAL A 102 8.86 -3.34 1.18
CA VAL A 102 10.29 -3.65 0.97
C VAL A 102 10.48 -4.65 -0.18
N LYS A 103 9.58 -5.64 -0.34
CA LYS A 103 9.59 -6.53 -1.52
C LYS A 103 9.39 -5.76 -2.82
N ALA A 104 8.50 -4.76 -2.83
CA ALA A 104 8.34 -3.88 -3.99
C ALA A 104 9.64 -3.10 -4.25
N PHE A 105 10.30 -2.61 -3.21
CA PHE A 105 11.57 -1.90 -3.36
C PHE A 105 12.68 -2.80 -3.91
N ASN A 106 12.79 -4.05 -3.44
CA ASN A 106 13.73 -5.02 -4.00
C ASN A 106 13.50 -5.24 -5.50
N ARG A 107 12.23 -5.29 -5.94
CA ARG A 107 11.88 -5.46 -7.36
C ARG A 107 12.28 -4.25 -8.21
N ILE A 108 12.08 -3.03 -7.69
CA ILE A 108 12.21 -1.79 -8.46
C ILE A 108 13.62 -1.16 -8.35
N TYR A 109 14.23 -1.17 -7.17
CA TYR A 109 15.52 -0.53 -6.88
C TYR A 109 16.68 -1.53 -6.85
N GLY A 110 16.39 -2.84 -6.80
CA GLY A 110 17.40 -3.88 -6.61
C GLY A 110 17.97 -3.83 -5.19
N ASP A 111 19.27 -3.57 -5.10
CA ASP A 111 20.02 -3.62 -3.84
C ASP A 111 19.44 -2.71 -2.75
N GLN A 112 19.50 -3.17 -1.50
CA GLN A 112 18.99 -2.45 -0.34
C GLN A 112 19.64 -1.07 -0.15
N ALA A 113 20.88 -0.90 -0.61
CA ALA A 113 21.57 0.40 -0.57
C ALA A 113 20.88 1.48 -1.43
N ASN A 114 20.10 1.06 -2.43
CA ASN A 114 19.36 1.96 -3.33
C ASN A 114 17.93 2.22 -2.86
N HIS A 115 17.48 1.57 -1.78
CA HIS A 115 16.10 1.71 -1.32
C HIS A 115 15.80 3.13 -0.87
N PRO A 116 14.57 3.61 -1.11
CA PRO A 116 14.13 4.89 -0.58
C PRO A 116 13.98 4.81 0.94
N LYS A 117 14.17 5.95 1.61
CA LYS A 117 13.81 6.06 3.03
C LYS A 117 12.29 6.06 3.17
N LEU A 118 11.76 5.15 3.98
CA LEU A 118 10.33 5.01 4.24
C LEU A 118 9.97 5.60 5.61
N THR A 119 8.99 6.49 5.63
CA THR A 119 8.23 6.88 6.82
C THR A 119 6.82 6.31 6.69
N PHE A 120 6.39 5.50 7.65
CA PHE A 120 5.05 4.89 7.68
C PHE A 120 4.25 5.49 8.82
N ILE A 121 3.10 6.08 8.51
CA ILE A 121 2.23 6.82 9.42
C ILE A 121 0.87 6.14 9.41
N VAL A 122 0.41 5.75 10.60
CA VAL A 122 -0.95 5.28 10.87
C VAL A 122 -1.68 6.37 11.63
#